data_AF-A0AAV9D5D8-F1
#
_entry.id   AF-A0AAV9D5D8-F1
#
_cell.length_a   1.000
_cell.length_b   1.000
_cell.length_c   1.000
_cell.angle_alpha   90.00
_cell.angle_beta   90.00
_cell.angle_gamma   90.00
#
_symmetry.space_group_name_H-M   'P 1'
#
loop_
_entity.id
_entity.type
_entity.pdbx_description
1 polymer ?
#
loop_
_entity_poly.entity_id
_entity_poly.type
_entity_poly.pdbx_seq_one_letter_code
_entity_poly.pdbx_strand_id
1 'polypeptide(L)'
;MMMMMMECAARGRAKTPCAVGSGPPSRRCARCEAVVYCSLSHQISHWKDHKEECGRLEQQMRHSDVLNDFPFTYPIKASSQGFVRQGSLCSFLSSIALHHVGLWKPECHCGQSIPHHEYSRMYAEWNLTSSLCPCSEPREQISTHLTSWKDYYQWRCLPFHSPVALLLHWPLTLFHMVQLASTKKLSSEVRDKLHIHYLGPEKELMQLAVFGELRALFPNLQVHIDFIGPSIPQFRNGEKINIHSLLAVQMRLVHVDV
;
A
#
# COMPACT_ATOMS: atom_id res chain seq x y z
N MET A 1 0.22 -6.79 5.04
CA MET A 1 1.38 -6.72 4.12
C MET A 1 1.13 -7.71 2.98
N MET A 2 0.77 -7.25 1.78
CA MET A 2 0.78 -8.13 0.60
C MET A 2 2.18 -8.72 0.48
N MET A 3 2.30 -10.04 0.24
CA MET A 3 3.57 -10.66 -0.12
C MET A 3 4.04 -10.05 -1.45
N MET A 4 4.82 -8.97 -1.36
CA MET A 4 5.85 -8.74 -2.35
C MET A 4 6.69 -10.02 -2.39
N MET A 5 6.94 -10.56 -3.59
CA MET A 5 7.98 -11.57 -3.76
C MET A 5 9.24 -11.03 -3.06
N MET A 6 9.67 -11.69 -1.99
CA MET A 6 10.87 -11.25 -1.30
C MET A 6 12.05 -11.49 -2.24
N GLU A 7 12.64 -10.41 -2.72
CA GLU A 7 13.81 -10.50 -3.59
C GLU A 7 15.08 -10.73 -2.78
N CYS A 8 16.14 -11.18 -3.45
CA CYS A 8 17.42 -11.34 -2.80
C CYS A 8 17.92 -9.96 -2.36
N ALA A 9 18.19 -9.78 -1.06
CA ALA A 9 18.62 -8.48 -0.53
C ALA A 9 20.00 -8.03 -1.07
N ALA A 10 20.76 -8.93 -1.70
CA ALA A 10 22.02 -8.62 -2.37
C ALA A 10 21.88 -8.38 -3.90
N ARG A 11 20.66 -8.37 -4.44
CA ARG A 11 20.42 -8.16 -5.87
C ARG A 11 21.04 -6.83 -6.33
N GLY A 12 21.81 -6.88 -7.41
CA GLY A 12 22.54 -5.70 -7.94
C GLY A 12 23.76 -5.26 -7.12
N ARG A 13 24.01 -5.84 -5.94
CA ARG A 13 25.15 -5.48 -5.07
C ARG A 13 26.22 -6.58 -5.00
N ALA A 14 25.81 -7.84 -5.15
CA ALA A 14 26.75 -8.96 -5.12
C ALA A 14 27.62 -9.02 -6.38
N LYS A 15 28.88 -9.45 -6.22
CA LYS A 15 29.81 -9.70 -7.36
C LYS A 15 29.28 -10.73 -8.34
N THR A 16 28.55 -11.73 -7.84
CA THR A 16 27.91 -12.76 -8.65
C THR A 16 26.43 -12.45 -8.79
N PRO A 17 25.84 -12.50 -10.00
CA PRO A 17 24.42 -12.26 -10.18
C PRO A 17 23.57 -13.31 -9.42
N CYS A 18 22.31 -12.97 -9.15
CA CYS A 18 21.34 -13.98 -8.70
C CYS A 18 21.16 -15.02 -9.81
N ALA A 19 21.16 -16.30 -9.44
CA ALA A 19 21.01 -17.37 -10.41
C ALA A 19 19.64 -17.25 -11.09
N VAL A 20 19.66 -17.19 -12.42
CA VAL A 20 18.43 -17.13 -13.23
C VAL A 20 17.78 -18.51 -13.15
N GLY A 21 16.51 -18.57 -12.73
CA GLY A 21 15.74 -19.81 -12.67
C GLY A 21 15.89 -20.64 -11.40
N SER A 22 16.66 -20.21 -10.39
CA SER A 22 16.85 -20.94 -9.12
C SER A 22 15.67 -20.84 -8.14
N GLY A 23 14.51 -20.35 -8.59
CA GLY A 23 13.37 -20.04 -7.72
C GLY A 23 13.61 -18.85 -6.79
N PRO A 24 12.62 -18.51 -5.95
CA PRO A 24 12.73 -17.38 -5.01
C PRO A 24 13.79 -17.63 -3.93
N PRO A 25 14.46 -16.58 -3.42
CA PRO A 25 15.42 -16.71 -2.33
C PRO A 25 14.74 -17.26 -1.06
N SER A 26 15.40 -18.23 -0.42
CA SER A 26 14.84 -18.94 0.74
C SER A 26 15.68 -18.79 2.01
N ARG A 27 16.95 -18.36 1.91
CA ARG A 27 17.83 -18.22 3.08
C ARG A 27 17.58 -16.90 3.77
N ARG A 28 17.02 -16.92 4.98
CA ARG A 28 16.82 -15.72 5.81
C ARG A 28 18.08 -15.37 6.61
N CYS A 29 18.25 -14.10 6.95
CA CYS A 29 19.17 -13.72 8.02
C CYS A 29 18.74 -14.39 9.33
N ALA A 30 19.61 -15.17 9.96
CA ALA A 30 19.30 -15.93 11.18
C ALA A 30 19.00 -15.05 12.41
N ARG A 31 19.33 -13.75 12.36
CA ARG A 31 19.08 -12.82 13.46
C ARG A 31 17.75 -12.09 13.29
N CYS A 32 17.61 -11.34 12.21
CA CYS A 32 16.43 -10.50 12.03
C CYS A 32 15.28 -11.21 11.34
N GLU A 33 15.54 -12.29 10.58
CA GLU A 33 14.56 -13.01 9.75
C GLU A 33 13.85 -12.20 8.65
N ALA A 34 14.04 -10.88 8.60
CA ALA A 34 13.37 -9.96 7.69
C ALA A 34 13.88 -10.01 6.24
N VAL A 35 15.19 -10.23 6.04
CA VAL A 35 15.82 -10.24 4.71
C VAL A 35 16.16 -11.66 4.25
N VAL A 36 16.07 -11.89 2.94
CA VAL A 36 16.31 -13.20 2.29
C VAL A 36 17.43 -13.12 1.24
N TYR A 37 18.08 -14.24 1.01
CA TYR A 37 19.22 -14.39 0.12
C TYR A 37 19.10 -15.65 -0.74
N CYS A 38 19.64 -15.61 -1.95
CA CYS A 38 19.80 -16.80 -2.79
C CYS A 38 20.91 -17.72 -2.25
N SER A 39 21.96 -17.15 -1.65
CA SER A 39 23.15 -17.88 -1.22
C SER A 39 23.83 -17.25 0.00
N LEU A 40 24.75 -18.00 0.62
CA LEU A 40 25.61 -17.47 1.68
C LEU A 40 26.54 -16.36 1.16
N SER A 41 27.03 -16.47 -0.07
CA SER A 41 27.89 -15.44 -0.66
C SER A 41 27.17 -14.10 -0.78
N HIS A 42 25.89 -14.11 -1.15
CA HIS A 42 25.03 -12.93 -1.19
C HIS A 42 24.82 -12.32 0.20
N GLN A 43 24.54 -13.16 1.21
CA GLN A 43 24.42 -12.70 2.59
C GLN A 43 25.71 -12.03 3.10
N ILE A 44 26.87 -12.64 2.87
CA ILE A 44 28.17 -12.07 3.25
C ILE A 44 28.41 -10.74 2.54
N SER A 45 28.07 -10.65 1.25
CA SER A 45 28.26 -9.42 0.48
C SER A 45 27.38 -8.25 0.98
N HIS A 46 26.13 -8.54 1.33
CA HIS A 46 25.17 -7.53 1.83
C HIS A 46 25.38 -7.18 3.31
N TRP A 47 26.10 -8.01 4.08
CA TRP A 47 26.32 -7.80 5.52
C TRP A 47 26.90 -6.42 5.86
N LYS A 48 27.72 -5.85 4.97
CA LYS A 48 28.30 -4.52 5.16
C LYS A 48 27.24 -3.44 5.37
N ASP A 49 26.11 -3.53 4.66
CA ASP A 49 25.00 -2.58 4.75
C ASP A 49 23.97 -3.07 5.78
N HIS A 50 23.65 -4.37 5.75
CA HIS A 50 22.60 -4.95 6.57
C HIS A 50 22.87 -4.88 8.08
N LYS A 51 24.14 -4.98 8.51
CA LYS A 51 24.50 -5.08 9.94
C LYS A 51 23.95 -3.92 10.78
N GLU A 52 23.84 -2.73 10.21
CA GLU A 52 23.38 -1.51 10.88
C GLU A 52 21.86 -1.56 11.10
N GLU A 53 21.12 -2.11 10.12
CA GLU A 53 19.67 -2.24 10.17
C GLU A 53 19.19 -3.54 10.83
N CYS A 54 20.07 -4.54 10.95
CA CYS A 54 19.71 -5.89 11.40
C CYS A 54 19.03 -5.88 12.78
N GLY A 55 19.54 -5.09 13.73
CA GLY A 55 18.94 -4.98 15.08
C GLY A 55 17.55 -4.34 15.07
N ARG A 56 17.35 -3.29 14.25
CA ARG A 56 16.04 -2.65 14.11
C ARG A 56 15.02 -3.59 13.45
N LEU A 57 15.45 -4.31 12.41
CA LEU A 57 14.61 -5.29 11.72
C LEU A 57 14.23 -6.47 12.63
N GLU A 58 15.16 -6.94 13.48
CA GLU A 58 14.89 -7.97 14.47
C GLU A 58 13.77 -7.53 15.44
N GLN A 59 13.83 -6.30 15.96
CA GLN A 59 12.78 -5.76 16.83
C GLN A 59 11.41 -5.71 16.13
N GLN A 60 11.38 -5.32 14.86
CA GLN A 60 10.14 -5.30 14.07
C GLN A 60 9.58 -6.72 13.86
N MET A 61 10.44 -7.70 13.57
CA MET A 61 10.02 -9.08 13.35
C MET A 61 9.50 -9.76 14.62
N ARG A 62 9.98 -9.38 15.81
CA ARG A 62 9.40 -9.83 17.09
C ARG A 62 7.94 -9.43 17.27
N HIS A 63 7.48 -8.39 16.57
CA HIS A 63 6.10 -7.90 16.64
C HIS A 63 5.28 -8.35 15.42
N SER A 64 5.83 -9.21 14.55
CA SER A 64 5.18 -9.60 13.30
C SER A 64 3.83 -10.29 13.49
N ASP A 65 3.65 -11.07 14.55
CA ASP A 65 2.36 -11.72 14.85
C ASP A 65 1.28 -10.68 15.16
N VAL A 66 1.59 -9.67 15.98
CA VAL A 66 0.68 -8.56 16.29
C VAL A 66 0.36 -7.74 15.04
N LEU A 67 1.35 -7.50 14.18
CA LEU A 67 1.15 -6.80 12.90
C LEU A 67 0.33 -7.59 11.88
N ASN A 68 0.15 -8.89 12.10
CA ASN A 68 -0.69 -9.78 11.29
C ASN A 68 -2.05 -10.09 11.94
N ASP A 69 -2.35 -9.52 13.12
CA ASP A 69 -3.63 -9.65 13.78
C ASP A 69 -4.63 -8.63 13.21
N PHE A 70 -5.23 -9.00 12.07
CA PHE A 70 -6.23 -8.17 11.39
C PHE A 70 -7.65 -8.61 11.77
N PRO A 71 -8.61 -7.66 11.89
CA PRO A 71 -10.00 -7.99 12.25
C PRO A 71 -10.80 -8.63 11.09
N PHE A 72 -10.16 -8.87 9.94
CA PHE A 72 -10.82 -9.26 8.71
C PHE A 72 -11.30 -10.72 8.78
N THR A 73 -12.47 -10.96 8.20
CA THR A 73 -13.06 -12.31 8.15
C THR A 73 -12.79 -13.03 6.82
N TYR A 74 -12.24 -12.31 5.83
CA TYR A 74 -11.86 -12.90 4.56
C TYR A 74 -10.43 -13.47 4.61
N PRO A 75 -10.15 -14.55 3.86
CA PRO A 75 -8.86 -15.21 3.90
C PRO A 75 -7.79 -14.31 3.30
N ILE A 76 -7.00 -13.66 4.16
CA ILE A 76 -5.72 -13.06 3.81
C ILE A 76 -4.63 -13.87 4.52
N LYS A 77 -3.99 -14.82 3.84
CA LYS A 77 -2.71 -15.31 4.34
C LYS A 77 -1.65 -15.41 3.25
N ALA A 78 -0.60 -14.65 3.48
CA ALA A 78 0.78 -14.98 3.19
C ALA A 78 1.19 -16.18 4.06
N SER A 79 1.21 -17.39 3.51
CA SER A 79 1.70 -18.57 4.25
C SER A 79 3.22 -18.56 4.30
N SER A 80 3.82 -18.31 5.47
CA SER A 80 5.24 -18.54 5.73
C SER A 80 5.56 -19.99 6.14
N GLN A 81 4.56 -20.85 6.37
CA GLN A 81 4.78 -22.26 6.70
C GLN A 81 3.67 -23.15 6.12
N GLY A 82 4.08 -24.24 5.47
CA GLY A 82 3.35 -25.51 5.40
C GLY A 82 2.03 -25.54 4.63
N PHE A 83 2.02 -26.29 3.53
CA PHE A 83 0.87 -26.82 2.79
C PHE A 83 -0.51 -26.75 3.49
N VAL A 84 -1.24 -25.67 3.26
CA VAL A 84 -2.71 -25.64 3.18
C VAL A 84 -3.05 -24.77 1.97
N ARG A 85 -3.73 -25.34 0.96
CA ARG A 85 -4.19 -24.61 -0.24
C ARG A 85 -5.30 -23.63 0.17
N GLN A 86 -4.93 -22.48 0.73
CA GLN A 86 -5.82 -21.31 0.82
C GLN A 86 -5.68 -20.54 -0.50
N GLY A 87 -6.82 -20.17 -1.10
CA GLY A 87 -6.89 -19.61 -2.44
C GLY A 87 -6.05 -18.34 -2.60
N SER A 88 -5.48 -18.16 -3.80
CA SER A 88 -4.78 -16.92 -4.15
C SER A 88 -5.70 -15.70 -4.00
N LEU A 89 -5.12 -14.50 -3.90
CA LEU A 89 -5.90 -13.25 -3.94
C LEU A 89 -6.83 -13.21 -5.17
N CYS A 90 -6.39 -13.73 -6.33
CA CYS A 90 -7.25 -13.90 -7.51
C CYS A 90 -8.50 -14.75 -7.22
N SER A 91 -8.34 -15.87 -6.49
CA SER A 91 -9.44 -16.78 -6.14
C SER A 91 -10.46 -16.10 -5.21
N PHE A 92 -9.96 -15.36 -4.22
CA PHE A 92 -10.81 -14.57 -3.33
C PHE A 92 -11.56 -13.48 -4.09
N LEU A 93 -10.86 -12.62 -4.84
CA LEU A 93 -11.49 -11.56 -5.62
C LEU A 93 -12.51 -12.11 -6.65
N SER A 94 -12.25 -13.30 -7.20
CA SER A 94 -13.19 -13.98 -8.12
C SER A 94 -14.46 -14.40 -7.39
N SER A 95 -14.34 -14.95 -6.17
CA SER A 95 -15.49 -15.38 -5.36
C SER A 95 -16.45 -14.24 -4.98
N ILE A 96 -15.97 -12.98 -5.00
CA ILE A 96 -16.77 -11.79 -4.71
C ILE A 96 -16.99 -10.90 -5.95
N ALA A 97 -16.72 -11.42 -7.15
CA ALA A 97 -16.90 -10.75 -8.43
C ALA A 97 -16.16 -9.40 -8.59
N LEU A 98 -15.02 -9.23 -7.91
CA LEU A 98 -14.14 -8.04 -8.01
C LEU A 98 -12.88 -8.30 -8.83
N HIS A 99 -12.65 -9.54 -9.25
CA HIS A 99 -11.46 -9.90 -10.00
C HIS A 99 -11.37 -9.18 -11.36
N HIS A 100 -10.29 -8.41 -11.58
CA HIS A 100 -10.11 -7.55 -12.77
C HIS A 100 -11.20 -6.49 -12.99
N VAL A 101 -11.88 -6.06 -11.92
CA VAL A 101 -12.93 -5.04 -12.00
C VAL A 101 -12.47 -3.73 -11.34
N GLY A 102 -12.71 -2.59 -12.00
CA GLY A 102 -12.52 -1.26 -11.41
C GLY A 102 -11.18 -1.06 -10.70
N LEU A 103 -11.24 -0.57 -9.45
CA LEU A 103 -10.08 -0.34 -8.58
C LEU A 103 -9.31 -1.60 -8.18
N TRP A 104 -9.89 -2.79 -8.37
CA TRP A 104 -9.34 -4.08 -7.94
C TRP A 104 -8.43 -4.72 -8.98
N LYS A 105 -8.47 -4.25 -10.23
CA LYS A 105 -7.61 -4.74 -11.33
C LYS A 105 -6.14 -4.89 -10.93
N PRO A 106 -5.50 -3.92 -10.25
CA PRO A 106 -4.07 -4.00 -9.95
C PRO A 106 -3.74 -4.89 -8.74
N GLU A 107 -4.74 -5.42 -8.03
CA GLU A 107 -4.51 -6.27 -6.85
C GLU A 107 -3.97 -7.66 -7.22
N CYS A 108 -4.03 -8.02 -8.50
CA CYS A 108 -3.52 -9.28 -8.98
C CYS A 108 -2.79 -9.16 -10.32
N HIS A 109 -1.73 -9.96 -10.49
CA HIS A 109 -0.95 -10.04 -11.73
C HIS A 109 -1.41 -11.17 -12.67
N CYS A 110 -2.53 -11.84 -12.35
CA CYS A 110 -3.03 -12.98 -13.12
C CYS A 110 -3.78 -12.48 -14.38
N GLY A 111 -3.06 -11.97 -15.38
CA GLY A 111 -3.64 -11.45 -16.63
C GLY A 111 -2.58 -10.83 -17.55
N GLN A 112 -2.94 -10.45 -18.78
CA GLN A 112 -2.01 -9.76 -19.67
C GLN A 112 -1.65 -8.38 -19.13
N SER A 113 -0.42 -7.93 -19.44
CA SER A 113 0.07 -6.58 -19.16
C SER A 113 -0.97 -5.52 -19.54
N ILE A 114 -1.34 -4.67 -18.60
CA ILE A 114 -2.33 -3.60 -18.80
C ILE A 114 -1.84 -2.71 -19.96
N PRO A 115 -2.60 -2.61 -21.07
CA PRO A 115 -2.24 -1.71 -22.16
C PRO A 115 -2.15 -0.27 -21.65
N HIS A 116 -1.19 0.52 -22.16
CA HIS A 116 -1.00 1.93 -21.80
C HIS A 116 -2.28 2.80 -21.92
N HIS A 117 -3.30 2.35 -22.66
CA HIS A 117 -4.59 3.02 -22.80
C HIS A 117 -5.52 2.91 -21.58
N GLU A 118 -5.30 1.98 -20.63
CA GLU A 118 -6.17 1.88 -19.44
C GLU A 118 -5.91 3.00 -18.41
N TYR A 119 -4.75 3.66 -18.45
CA TYR A 119 -4.45 4.84 -17.61
C TYR A 119 -5.38 6.04 -17.90
N SER A 120 -6.14 6.01 -19.01
CA SER A 120 -7.09 7.06 -19.38
C SER A 120 -8.47 6.94 -18.72
N ARG A 121 -8.81 5.84 -18.03
CA ARG A 121 -10.12 5.72 -17.37
C ARG A 121 -10.10 6.50 -16.05
N MET A 122 -10.47 7.78 -16.15
CA MET A 122 -10.45 8.79 -15.08
C MET A 122 -11.28 8.45 -13.82
N TYR A 123 -12.10 7.39 -13.82
CA TYR A 123 -12.94 7.03 -12.68
C TYR A 123 -13.03 5.51 -12.54
N ALA A 124 -12.00 4.89 -11.97
CA ALA A 124 -12.12 3.50 -11.52
C ALA A 124 -13.09 3.46 -10.32
N GLU A 125 -14.16 2.68 -10.46
CA GLU A 125 -15.20 2.54 -9.44
C GLU A 125 -14.80 1.53 -8.36
N TRP A 126 -15.42 1.67 -7.18
CA TRP A 126 -15.29 0.70 -6.08
C TRP A 126 -15.91 -0.66 -6.43
N ASN A 127 -16.89 -0.71 -7.33
CA ASN A 127 -17.66 -1.91 -7.68
C ASN A 127 -18.19 -2.68 -6.46
N LEU A 128 -18.48 -1.93 -5.39
CA LEU A 128 -19.05 -2.41 -4.13
C LEU A 128 -20.33 -1.63 -3.85
N THR A 129 -21.24 -2.24 -3.09
CA THR A 129 -22.39 -1.51 -2.55
C THR A 129 -21.94 -0.44 -1.56
N SER A 130 -22.74 0.60 -1.36
CA SER A 130 -22.40 1.72 -0.45
C SER A 130 -22.21 1.29 1.01
N SER A 131 -22.77 0.15 1.41
CA SER A 131 -22.55 -0.45 2.74
C SER A 131 -21.19 -1.14 2.89
N LEU A 132 -20.46 -1.36 1.79
CA LEU A 132 -19.18 -2.07 1.76
C LEU A 132 -18.01 -1.16 1.34
N CYS A 133 -18.26 0.03 0.80
CA CYS A 133 -17.22 1.02 0.49
C CYS A 133 -17.32 2.29 1.34
N PRO A 134 -16.19 2.98 1.58
CA PRO A 134 -16.19 4.30 2.21
C PRO A 134 -16.59 5.42 1.22
N CYS A 135 -17.58 5.15 0.38
CA CYS A 135 -18.00 6.00 -0.75
C CYS A 135 -19.06 7.04 -0.37
N SER A 136 -19.55 7.02 0.88
CA SER A 136 -20.46 8.02 1.46
C SER A 136 -19.73 8.88 2.50
N GLU A 137 -20.32 10.01 2.91
CA GLU A 137 -19.78 10.78 4.05
C GLU A 137 -19.78 9.93 5.34
N PRO A 138 -18.75 10.05 6.19
CA PRO A 138 -18.76 9.42 7.50
C PRO A 138 -19.90 10.00 8.35
N ARG A 139 -20.49 9.17 9.22
CA ARG A 139 -21.59 9.58 10.11
C ARG A 139 -21.14 10.57 11.18
N GLU A 140 -19.90 10.43 11.60
CA GLU A 140 -19.28 11.24 12.64
C GLU A 140 -17.92 11.72 12.15
N GLN A 141 -17.53 12.91 12.61
CA GLN A 141 -16.18 13.40 12.39
C GLN A 141 -15.17 12.45 13.03
N ILE A 142 -14.06 12.23 12.35
CA ILE A 142 -13.00 11.35 12.84
C ILE A 142 -12.49 11.80 14.22
N SER A 143 -12.53 10.88 15.17
CA SER A 143 -11.78 11.01 16.43
C SER A 143 -10.29 10.81 16.15
N THR A 144 -9.43 11.58 16.80
CA THR A 144 -7.97 11.53 16.60
C THR A 144 -7.34 10.16 16.90
N HIS A 145 -8.07 9.22 17.50
CA HIS A 145 -7.60 7.91 17.96
C HIS A 145 -7.87 6.73 17.02
N LEU A 146 -7.82 6.90 15.69
CA LEU A 146 -7.72 5.73 14.82
C LEU A 146 -6.32 5.11 14.99
N THR A 147 -6.23 3.93 15.59
CA THR A 147 -4.96 3.23 15.86
C THR A 147 -4.87 1.86 15.23
N SER A 148 -6.00 1.32 14.77
CA SER A 148 -6.10 -0.01 14.18
C SER A 148 -7.10 -0.05 13.01
N TRP A 149 -7.01 -1.10 12.20
CA TRP A 149 -8.03 -1.41 11.19
C TRP A 149 -9.43 -1.59 11.80
N LYS A 150 -9.51 -2.11 13.03
CA LYS A 150 -10.77 -2.29 13.74
C LYS A 150 -11.44 -0.94 13.97
N ASP A 151 -10.68 0.04 14.46
CA ASP A 151 -11.19 1.39 14.71
C ASP A 151 -11.69 2.04 13.41
N TYR A 152 -10.92 1.91 12.32
CA TYR A 152 -11.31 2.47 11.02
C TYR A 152 -12.62 1.86 10.50
N TYR A 153 -12.75 0.53 10.53
CA TYR A 153 -13.97 -0.15 10.06
C TYR A 153 -15.19 0.22 10.92
N GLN A 154 -15.02 0.32 12.24
CA GLN A 154 -16.08 0.77 13.14
C GLN A 154 -16.51 2.20 12.83
N TRP A 155 -15.56 3.13 12.70
CA TRP A 155 -15.84 4.53 12.37
C TRP A 155 -16.56 4.68 11.02
N ARG A 156 -16.11 3.93 10.00
CA ARG A 156 -16.77 3.91 8.67
C ARG A 156 -18.04 3.09 8.61
N CYS A 157 -18.46 2.45 9.70
CA CYS A 157 -19.59 1.51 9.75
C CYS A 157 -19.48 0.38 8.71
N LEU A 158 -18.26 -0.11 8.47
CA LEU A 158 -17.96 -1.17 7.51
C LEU A 158 -17.92 -2.54 8.20
N PRO A 159 -18.50 -3.59 7.58
CA PRO A 159 -18.36 -4.93 8.09
C PRO A 159 -16.95 -5.48 7.80
N PHE A 160 -16.42 -6.33 8.68
CA PHE A 160 -15.07 -6.93 8.54
C PHE A 160 -14.90 -7.90 7.37
N HIS A 161 -15.98 -8.25 6.66
CA HIS A 161 -15.90 -9.00 5.41
C HIS A 161 -15.77 -8.08 4.18
N SER A 162 -15.86 -6.76 4.35
CA SER A 162 -15.56 -5.82 3.26
C SER A 162 -14.07 -5.89 2.90
N PRO A 163 -13.70 -6.02 1.62
CA PRO A 163 -12.31 -6.16 1.19
C PRO A 163 -11.56 -4.84 1.08
N VAL A 164 -12.16 -3.70 1.45
CA VAL A 164 -11.61 -2.36 1.17
C VAL A 164 -10.26 -2.08 1.80
N ALA A 165 -9.85 -2.81 2.84
CA ALA A 165 -8.50 -2.69 3.39
C ALA A 165 -7.41 -3.02 2.37
N LEU A 166 -7.69 -3.85 1.35
CA LEU A 166 -6.76 -4.12 0.25
C LEU A 166 -6.44 -2.86 -0.56
N LEU A 167 -7.41 -1.94 -0.71
CA LEU A 167 -7.22 -0.68 -1.42
C LEU A 167 -6.77 0.44 -0.48
N LEU A 168 -7.37 0.52 0.71
CA LEU A 168 -7.22 1.64 1.64
C LEU A 168 -5.90 1.67 2.41
N HIS A 169 -5.09 0.61 2.33
CA HIS A 169 -3.83 0.55 3.07
C HIS A 169 -2.91 1.75 2.75
N TRP A 170 -2.88 2.26 1.53
CA TRP A 170 -2.08 3.44 1.17
C TRP A 170 -2.58 4.74 1.79
N PRO A 171 -3.84 5.17 1.60
CA PRO A 171 -4.37 6.36 2.28
C PRO A 171 -4.24 6.30 3.81
N LEU A 172 -4.51 5.15 4.43
CA LEU A 172 -4.46 5.01 5.89
C LEU A 172 -3.01 5.05 6.39
N THR A 173 -2.07 4.51 5.61
CA THR A 173 -0.63 4.66 5.90
C THR A 173 -0.22 6.13 5.88
N LEU A 174 -0.64 6.90 4.87
CA LEU A 174 -0.38 8.35 4.81
C LEU A 174 -0.98 9.07 6.02
N PHE A 175 -2.22 8.75 6.38
CA PHE A 175 -2.87 9.32 7.55
C PHE A 175 -2.07 9.08 8.84
N HIS A 176 -1.66 7.84 9.11
CA HIS A 176 -0.87 7.52 10.30
C HIS A 176 0.52 8.15 10.26
N MET A 177 1.18 8.23 9.09
CA MET A 177 2.46 8.94 8.96
C MET A 177 2.33 10.41 9.36
N VAL A 178 1.26 11.08 8.93
CA VAL A 178 0.98 12.47 9.29
C VAL A 178 0.69 12.59 10.79
N GLN A 179 -0.11 11.71 11.38
CA GLN A 179 -0.35 11.71 12.83
C GLN A 179 0.96 11.55 13.63
N LEU A 180 1.83 10.63 13.21
CA LEU A 180 3.14 10.40 13.83
C LEU A 180 4.09 11.59 13.64
N ALA A 181 4.01 12.32 12.53
CA ALA A 181 4.79 13.52 12.30
C ALA A 181 4.27 14.71 13.13
N SER A 182 2.95 14.86 13.24
CA SER A 182 2.29 15.92 14.01
C SER A 182 2.51 15.79 15.51
N THR A 183 2.50 14.56 16.05
CA THR A 183 2.84 14.31 17.46
C THR A 183 4.28 14.69 17.82
N LYS A 184 5.19 14.69 16.83
CA LYS A 184 6.60 15.10 16.99
C LYS A 184 6.83 16.61 16.78
N LYS A 185 5.93 17.30 16.08
CA LYS A 185 6.01 18.75 15.82
C LYS A 185 4.99 19.49 16.69
N LEU A 186 5.39 19.84 17.91
CA LEU A 186 4.66 20.81 18.74
C LEU A 186 4.95 22.23 18.21
N SER A 187 4.37 22.59 17.07
CA SER A 187 4.48 23.93 16.48
C SER A 187 3.09 24.39 16.09
N SER A 188 2.62 25.40 16.83
CA SER A 188 1.33 26.08 16.70
C SER A 188 1.28 26.97 15.46
N GLU A 189 1.42 26.37 14.28
CA GLU A 189 0.99 27.01 13.03
C GLU A 189 -0.11 26.15 12.44
N VAL A 190 -1.35 26.64 12.58
CA VAL A 190 -2.53 26.08 11.92
C VAL A 190 -2.29 26.20 10.42
N ARG A 191 -1.79 25.14 9.79
CA ARG A 191 -1.77 25.04 8.33
C ARG A 191 -3.04 24.33 7.92
N ASP A 192 -3.96 25.08 7.32
CA ASP A 192 -5.17 24.54 6.70
C ASP A 192 -4.86 23.68 5.44
N LYS A 193 -3.57 23.45 5.14
CA LYS A 193 -3.09 22.73 3.96
C LYS A 193 -2.04 21.69 4.32
N LEU A 194 -2.25 20.48 3.82
CA LEU A 194 -1.32 19.37 3.89
C LEU A 194 -0.83 19.04 2.48
N HIS A 195 0.46 19.22 2.21
CA HIS A 195 1.08 18.86 0.93
C HIS A 195 1.89 17.58 1.10
N ILE A 196 1.54 16.54 0.36
CA ILE A 196 2.17 15.22 0.34
C ILE A 196 2.89 15.05 -1.00
N HIS A 197 4.18 14.71 -0.97
CA HIS A 197 4.92 14.27 -2.15
C HIS A 197 5.02 12.74 -2.09
N TYR A 198 4.22 12.05 -2.90
CA TYR A 198 4.19 10.60 -3.00
C TYR A 198 5.19 10.14 -4.06
N LEU A 199 6.30 9.54 -3.64
CA LEU A 199 7.38 9.12 -4.53
C LEU A 199 7.20 7.67 -5.01
N GLY A 200 7.43 7.44 -6.30
CA GLY A 200 7.41 6.12 -6.93
C GLY A 200 6.06 5.41 -6.89
N PRO A 201 4.96 6.04 -7.34
CA PRO A 201 3.69 5.32 -7.48
C PRO A 201 3.78 4.25 -8.57
N GLU A 202 3.23 3.09 -8.28
CA GLU A 202 3.14 1.95 -9.19
C GLU A 202 1.66 1.65 -9.46
N LYS A 203 1.09 0.66 -8.77
CA LYS A 203 -0.33 0.29 -8.90
C LYS A 203 -1.28 1.39 -8.43
N GLU A 204 -0.80 2.30 -7.58
CA GLU A 204 -1.55 3.43 -7.04
C GLU A 204 -2.06 4.37 -8.13
N LEU A 205 -1.36 4.45 -9.27
CA LEU A 205 -1.77 5.25 -10.44
C LEU A 205 -3.12 4.80 -11.02
N MET A 206 -3.48 3.52 -10.83
CA MET A 206 -4.77 2.96 -11.24
C MET A 206 -5.82 3.03 -10.11
N GLN A 207 -5.42 3.49 -8.92
CA GLN A 207 -6.23 3.50 -7.70
C GLN A 207 -6.34 4.89 -7.07
N LEU A 208 -6.10 5.96 -7.85
CA LEU A 208 -6.09 7.33 -7.34
C LEU A 208 -7.39 7.73 -6.62
N ALA A 209 -8.54 7.21 -7.06
CA ALA A 209 -9.83 7.45 -6.42
C ALA A 209 -9.87 7.01 -4.93
N VAL A 210 -9.08 6.01 -4.55
CA VAL A 210 -8.98 5.53 -3.16
C VAL A 210 -8.41 6.62 -2.24
N PHE A 211 -7.50 7.47 -2.74
CA PHE A 211 -6.93 8.58 -1.97
C PHE A 211 -7.95 9.70 -1.67
N GLY A 212 -9.14 9.67 -2.29
CA GLY A 212 -10.25 10.54 -1.90
C GLY A 212 -10.68 10.34 -0.44
N GLU A 213 -10.40 9.18 0.16
CA GLU A 213 -10.69 8.91 1.58
C GLU A 213 -9.96 9.85 2.55
N LEU A 214 -8.81 10.41 2.12
CA LEU A 214 -8.05 11.38 2.93
C LEU A 214 -8.86 12.62 3.29
N ARG A 215 -9.90 12.95 2.52
CA ARG A 215 -10.85 14.01 2.86
C ARG A 215 -11.56 13.75 4.18
N ALA A 216 -12.07 12.53 4.36
CA ALA A 216 -12.79 12.13 5.56
C ALA A 216 -11.84 12.01 6.76
N LEU A 217 -10.59 11.60 6.50
CA LEU A 217 -9.54 11.45 7.50
C LEU A 217 -8.95 12.80 7.95
N PHE A 218 -8.99 13.81 7.10
CA PHE A 218 -8.51 15.17 7.38
C PHE A 218 -9.61 16.22 7.13
N PRO A 219 -10.69 16.23 7.93
CA PRO A 219 -11.87 17.06 7.68
C PRO A 219 -11.59 18.57 7.65
N ASN A 220 -10.51 19.01 8.30
CA ASN A 220 -10.15 20.43 8.44
C ASN A 220 -8.91 20.82 7.60
N LEU A 221 -8.40 19.93 6.74
CA LEU A 221 -7.23 20.21 5.91
C LEU A 221 -7.56 20.09 4.43
N GLN A 222 -7.08 21.04 3.64
CA GLN A 222 -6.95 20.87 2.20
C GLN A 222 -5.73 19.99 1.93
N VAL A 223 -5.96 18.78 1.45
CA VAL A 223 -4.91 17.82 1.12
C VAL A 223 -4.51 17.97 -0.35
N HIS A 224 -3.22 18.15 -0.60
CA HIS A 224 -2.63 18.16 -1.93
C HIS A 224 -1.62 17.02 -2.04
N ILE A 225 -1.70 16.22 -3.10
CA ILE A 225 -0.80 15.08 -3.33
C ILE A 225 -0.14 15.22 -4.69
N ASP A 226 1.18 15.35 -4.69
CA ASP A 226 1.99 15.18 -5.90
C ASP A 226 2.46 13.73 -5.98
N PHE A 227 1.93 12.98 -6.93
CA PHE A 227 2.45 11.66 -7.30
C PHE A 227 3.63 11.88 -8.25
N ILE A 228 4.83 11.43 -7.86
CA ILE A 228 6.09 11.73 -8.54
C ILE A 228 6.83 10.43 -8.85
N GLY A 229 7.11 10.15 -10.12
CA GLY A 229 7.90 8.97 -10.48
C GLY A 229 7.94 8.67 -11.98
N PRO A 230 8.88 7.81 -12.41
CA PRO A 230 9.04 7.44 -13.82
C PRO A 230 7.88 6.59 -14.36
N SER A 231 7.14 5.90 -13.48
CA SER A 231 5.97 5.09 -13.84
C SER A 231 4.80 5.93 -14.35
N ILE A 232 4.78 7.24 -14.08
CA ILE A 232 3.76 8.15 -14.57
C ILE A 232 3.98 8.33 -16.07
N PRO A 233 3.00 8.06 -16.94
CA PRO A 233 3.18 8.27 -18.37
C PRO A 233 3.47 9.75 -18.69
N GLN A 234 4.44 10.02 -19.56
CA GLN A 234 4.84 11.39 -19.92
C GLN A 234 3.66 12.25 -20.38
N PHE A 235 2.70 11.67 -21.12
CA PHE A 235 1.51 12.38 -21.59
C PHE A 235 0.55 12.83 -20.46
N ARG A 236 0.69 12.26 -19.26
CA ARG A 236 -0.07 12.64 -18.05
C ARG A 236 0.70 13.59 -17.13
N ASN A 237 1.92 13.98 -17.50
CA ASN A 237 2.72 14.88 -16.69
C ASN A 237 2.00 16.23 -16.47
N GLY A 238 1.91 16.67 -15.22
CA GLY A 238 1.21 17.89 -14.82
C GLY A 238 -0.31 17.74 -14.72
N GLU A 239 -0.89 16.58 -15.04
CA GLU A 239 -2.34 16.35 -14.94
C GLU A 239 -2.82 16.56 -13.51
N LYS A 240 -3.88 17.37 -13.37
CA LYS A 240 -4.56 17.61 -12.09
C LYS A 240 -5.81 16.76 -12.01
N ILE A 241 -5.91 15.99 -10.93
CA ILE A 241 -7.01 15.07 -10.68
C ILE A 241 -7.81 15.59 -9.49
N ASN A 242 -9.10 15.80 -9.72
CA ASN A 242 -10.05 16.20 -8.71
C ASN A 242 -11.05 15.06 -8.52
N ILE A 243 -10.99 14.41 -7.35
CA ILE A 243 -11.91 13.33 -7.00
C ILE A 243 -13.08 13.95 -6.25
N HIS A 244 -14.23 14.00 -6.93
CA HIS A 244 -15.48 14.68 -6.52
C HIS A 244 -15.43 16.22 -6.54
N SER A 245 -16.62 16.83 -6.60
CA SER A 245 -16.86 18.28 -6.73
C SER A 245 -16.40 19.14 -5.54
N LEU A 246 -15.80 18.53 -4.51
CA LEU A 246 -15.32 19.19 -3.30
C LEU A 246 -13.78 19.19 -3.30
N LEU A 247 -13.19 20.39 -3.37
CA LEU A 247 -11.75 20.69 -3.55
C LEU A 247 -10.82 20.26 -2.38
N ALA A 248 -11.28 19.38 -1.49
CA ALA A 248 -10.57 19.03 -0.26
C ALA A 248 -9.38 18.09 -0.49
N VAL A 249 -9.41 17.26 -1.56
CA VAL A 249 -8.26 16.46 -1.99
C VAL A 249 -7.95 16.77 -3.44
N GLN A 250 -6.77 17.34 -3.66
CA GLN A 250 -6.26 17.65 -5.00
C GLN A 250 -5.04 16.77 -5.27
N MET A 251 -4.96 16.21 -6.46
CA MET A 251 -3.82 15.38 -6.85
C MET A 251 -3.21 15.91 -8.13
N ARG A 252 -1.90 15.77 -8.27
CA ARG A 252 -1.17 16.07 -9.48
C ARG A 252 -0.19 14.97 -9.80
N LEU A 253 -0.08 14.62 -11.07
CA LEU A 253 0.88 13.65 -11.58
C LEU A 253 2.14 14.38 -12.07
N VAL A 254 3.32 13.90 -11.68
CA VAL A 254 4.61 14.50 -12.03
C VAL A 254 5.54 13.40 -12.55
N HIS A 255 5.74 13.38 -13.86
CA HIS A 255 6.74 12.50 -14.45
C HIS A 255 8.15 13.01 -14.15
N VAL A 256 9.05 12.09 -13.82
CA VAL A 256 10.49 12.37 -13.67
C VAL A 256 11.27 11.30 -14.43
N ASP A 257 12.26 11.73 -15.20
CA ASP A 257 13.22 10.84 -15.82
C ASP A 257 14.22 10.33 -14.74
N VAL A 258 14.67 9.09 -14.87
CA VAL A 258 15.66 8.45 -13.98
C VAL A 258 16.94 8.15 -14.74
#